data_AF-A0A7X5YPW6-F1
#
_entry.id   AF-A0A7X5YPW6-F1
#
_cell.length_a   1.000
_cell.length_b   1.000
_cell.length_c   1.000
_cell.angle_alpha   90.00
_cell.angle_beta   90.00
_cell.angle_gamma   90.00
#
_symmetry.space_group_name_H-M   'P 1'
#
loop_
_entity.id
_entity.type
_entity.pdbx_description
1 polymer ?
#
loop_
_entity_poly.entity_id
_entity_poly.type
_entity_poly.pdbx_seq_one_letter_code
_entity_poly.pdbx_strand_id
1 'polypeptide(L)'
;MTKAKADSAAATPLFVSDCGDAPCPEPVLPAATAEQTAALTDGVRMRENPAEWAFVRLSKLIEDFEKGLNHDEEVGARIVGLPGDGTMSIDDVGFWGPDFIMFLGKNADGKPVRLIQHYAQINVFLDVRTKPEERPARRIGFQLSEMVEKTNPK
;
A
#
# COMPACT_ATOMS: atom_id res chain seq x y z
N MET A 1 35.03 -43.08 -8.52
CA MET A 1 35.59 -41.91 -7.84
C MET A 1 34.80 -40.68 -8.24
N THR A 2 34.44 -39.92 -7.23
CA THR A 2 33.54 -38.76 -7.12
C THR A 2 33.96 -37.52 -7.91
N LYS A 3 32.98 -36.79 -8.46
CA LYS A 3 33.01 -35.31 -8.54
C LYS A 3 31.57 -34.82 -8.72
N ALA A 4 30.91 -34.52 -7.60
CA ALA A 4 30.80 -33.21 -6.97
C ALA A 4 29.67 -32.39 -7.60
N LYS A 5 28.56 -32.39 -6.87
CA LYS A 5 27.33 -31.64 -7.06
C LYS A 5 27.69 -30.16 -7.08
N ALA A 6 27.33 -29.46 -8.16
CA ALA A 6 27.40 -28.00 -8.19
C ALA A 6 26.27 -27.47 -7.31
N ASP A 7 26.59 -27.14 -6.07
CA ASP A 7 25.72 -26.29 -5.25
C ASP A 7 25.74 -24.90 -5.87
N SER A 8 24.75 -24.65 -6.73
CA SER A 8 24.37 -23.29 -7.12
C SER A 8 23.78 -22.63 -5.89
N ALA A 9 24.62 -21.95 -5.10
CA ALA A 9 24.16 -20.96 -4.14
C ALA A 9 23.30 -19.96 -4.93
N ALA A 10 21.98 -20.08 -4.79
CA ALA A 10 21.04 -19.15 -5.41
C ALA A 10 21.45 -17.75 -4.97
N ALA A 11 21.82 -16.89 -5.93
CA ALA A 11 22.12 -15.50 -5.67
C ALA A 11 20.95 -14.92 -4.90
N THR A 12 21.20 -14.48 -3.67
CA THR A 12 20.20 -13.86 -2.81
C THR A 12 19.56 -12.73 -3.61
N PRO A 13 18.22 -12.73 -3.83
CA PRO A 13 17.60 -11.67 -4.59
C PRO A 13 17.95 -10.33 -3.94
N LEU A 14 18.34 -9.33 -4.74
CA LEU A 14 18.78 -8.00 -4.29
C LEU A 14 17.73 -7.24 -3.46
N PHE A 15 16.54 -7.81 -3.27
CA PHE A 15 15.39 -7.20 -2.62
C PHE A 15 15.01 -7.88 -1.30
N VAL A 16 15.89 -8.69 -0.70
CA VAL A 16 15.67 -9.17 0.67
C VAL A 16 15.76 -7.98 1.62
N SER A 17 14.68 -7.77 2.39
CA SER A 17 14.65 -6.77 3.45
C SER A 17 15.72 -7.10 4.50
N ASP A 18 16.63 -6.15 4.79
CA ASP A 18 17.65 -6.25 5.86
C ASP A 18 17.05 -6.40 7.27
N CYS A 19 15.71 -6.34 7.39
CA CYS A 19 15.04 -6.54 8.68
C CYS A 19 15.08 -8.00 9.16
N GLY A 20 15.32 -8.99 8.29
CA GLY A 20 15.36 -10.41 8.68
C GLY A 20 14.12 -10.85 9.47
N ASP A 21 14.31 -11.59 10.56
CA ASP A 21 13.24 -12.01 11.49
C ASP A 21 12.84 -10.92 12.51
N ALA A 22 13.51 -9.77 12.51
CA ALA A 22 13.19 -8.67 13.43
C ALA A 22 11.89 -7.97 13.01
N PRO A 23 11.09 -7.47 13.96
CA PRO A 23 9.95 -6.62 13.61
C PRO A 23 10.45 -5.43 12.78
N CYS A 24 9.84 -5.22 11.62
CA CYS A 24 10.18 -4.07 10.80
C CYS A 24 10.02 -2.78 11.60
N PRO A 25 10.86 -1.76 11.32
CA PRO A 25 10.79 -0.49 12.03
C PRO A 25 9.38 0.09 11.92
N GLU A 26 8.85 0.48 13.08
CA GLU A 26 7.56 1.14 13.20
C GLU A 26 7.58 2.49 12.48
N PRO A 27 6.43 3.00 11.99
CA PRO A 27 6.36 4.34 11.43
C PRO A 27 6.79 5.38 12.47
N VAL A 28 7.83 6.15 12.16
CA VAL A 28 8.31 7.23 13.03
C VAL A 28 7.53 8.50 12.73
N LEU A 29 6.43 8.70 13.46
CA LEU A 29 5.55 9.87 13.33
C LEU A 29 5.55 10.65 14.65
N PRO A 30 6.32 11.74 14.79
CA PRO A 30 6.39 12.51 16.04
C PRO A 30 5.03 13.07 16.51
N ALA A 31 4.10 13.25 15.58
CA ALA A 31 2.75 13.74 15.85
C ALA A 31 1.74 12.62 16.18
N ALA A 32 2.10 11.35 16.01
CA ALA A 32 1.21 10.24 16.29
C ALA A 32 1.13 9.96 17.79
N THR A 33 -0.08 9.70 18.28
CA THR A 33 -0.29 9.17 19.63
C THR A 33 0.15 7.72 19.72
N ALA A 34 0.39 7.22 20.94
CA ALA A 34 0.74 5.82 21.16
C ALA A 34 -0.34 4.85 20.62
N GLU A 35 -1.61 5.25 20.69
CA GLU A 35 -2.75 4.50 20.14
C GLU A 35 -2.71 4.45 18.61
N GLN A 36 -2.41 5.57 17.94
CA GLN A 36 -2.25 5.61 16.48
C GLN A 36 -1.07 4.76 16.02
N THR A 37 0.07 4.84 16.71
CA THR A 37 1.24 4.00 16.41
C THR A 37 0.90 2.52 16.56
N ALA A 38 0.21 2.14 17.64
CA ALA A 38 -0.22 0.76 17.85
C ALA A 38 -1.21 0.29 16.77
N ALA A 39 -2.15 1.13 16.34
CA ALA A 39 -3.10 0.79 15.29
C ALA A 39 -2.43 0.61 13.91
N LEU A 40 -1.38 1.40 13.63
CA LEU A 40 -0.58 1.27 12.40
C LEU A 40 0.24 -0.02 12.36
N THR A 41 0.64 -0.54 13.51
CA THR A 41 1.45 -1.77 13.62
C THR A 41 0.62 -3.02 13.92
N ASP A 42 -0.65 -2.86 14.32
CA ASP A 42 -1.54 -3.98 14.63
C ASP A 42 -1.75 -4.91 13.42
N GLY A 43 -1.51 -6.20 13.65
CA GLY A 43 -1.60 -7.25 12.63
C GLY A 43 -0.58 -7.15 11.48
N VAL A 44 0.34 -6.17 11.52
CA VAL A 44 1.36 -5.98 10.47
C VAL A 44 2.51 -6.96 10.69
N ARG A 45 2.79 -7.78 9.68
CA ARG A 45 3.95 -8.68 9.66
C ARG A 45 4.82 -8.37 8.45
N MET A 46 6.14 -8.49 8.60
CA MET A 46 7.07 -8.32 7.49
C MET A 46 6.73 -9.28 6.34
N ARG A 47 6.92 -8.83 5.09
CA ARG A 47 6.73 -9.63 3.88
C ARG A 47 8.03 -9.71 3.10
N GLU A 48 8.41 -10.91 2.67
CA GLU A 48 9.59 -11.11 1.82
C GLU A 48 9.42 -10.43 0.45
N ASN A 49 8.18 -10.34 -0.04
CA ASN A 49 7.88 -9.69 -1.30
C ASN A 49 7.85 -8.16 -1.13
N PRO A 50 8.69 -7.37 -1.84
CA PRO A 50 8.80 -5.93 -1.61
C PRO A 50 7.53 -5.16 -1.99
N ALA A 51 6.89 -5.52 -3.11
CA ALA A 51 5.62 -4.93 -3.52
C ALA A 51 4.51 -5.24 -2.51
N GLU A 52 4.45 -6.46 -1.99
CA GLU A 52 3.53 -6.81 -0.92
C GLU A 52 3.83 -6.00 0.36
N TRP A 53 5.10 -5.85 0.72
CA TRP A 53 5.50 -5.12 1.92
C TRP A 53 5.17 -3.61 1.83
N ALA A 54 5.34 -3.02 0.65
CA ALA A 54 4.91 -1.66 0.37
C ALA A 54 3.38 -1.55 0.44
N PHE A 55 2.66 -2.51 -0.15
CA PHE A 55 1.20 -2.57 -0.12
C PHE A 55 0.64 -2.60 1.30
N VAL A 56 1.11 -3.52 2.16
CA VAL A 56 0.64 -3.65 3.55
C VAL A 56 0.76 -2.32 4.31
N ARG A 57 1.92 -1.66 4.21
CA ARG A 57 2.16 -0.39 4.91
C ARG A 57 1.35 0.76 4.31
N LEU A 58 1.21 0.81 2.99
CA LEU A 58 0.38 1.81 2.32
C LEU A 58 -1.09 1.68 2.75
N SER A 59 -1.61 0.47 2.82
CA SER A 59 -2.98 0.18 3.28
C SER A 59 -3.22 0.69 4.70
N LYS A 60 -2.27 0.45 5.62
CA LYS A 60 -2.35 0.96 7.01
C LYS A 60 -2.33 2.48 7.10
N LEU A 61 -1.50 3.15 6.30
CA LEU A 61 -1.46 4.62 6.25
C LEU A 61 -2.78 5.20 5.70
N ILE A 62 -3.38 4.56 4.70
CA ILE A 62 -4.69 4.97 4.17
C ILE A 62 -5.79 4.74 5.20
N GLU A 63 -5.79 3.59 5.88
CA GLU A 63 -6.75 3.27 6.95
C GLU A 63 -6.67 4.27 8.12
N ASP A 64 -5.46 4.62 8.55
CA ASP A 64 -5.23 5.61 9.60
C ASP A 64 -5.75 7.01 9.20
N PHE A 65 -5.47 7.43 7.96
CA PHE A 65 -6.01 8.69 7.43
C PHE A 65 -7.54 8.67 7.37
N GLU A 66 -8.16 7.55 6.97
CA GLU A 66 -9.62 7.39 6.91
C GLU A 66 -10.31 7.49 8.27
N LYS A 67 -9.66 7.08 9.35
CA LYS A 67 -10.21 7.16 10.72
C LYS A 67 -10.45 8.61 11.17
N GLY A 68 -9.72 9.57 10.58
CA GLY A 68 -9.90 10.99 10.85
C GLY A 68 -11.10 11.63 10.13
N LEU A 69 -11.75 10.92 9.20
CA LEU A 69 -12.80 11.49 8.34
C LEU A 69 -14.19 11.35 8.93
N ASN A 70 -15.02 12.37 8.73
CA ASN A 70 -16.44 12.30 9.09
C ASN A 70 -17.28 11.52 8.06
N HIS A 71 -18.57 11.33 8.34
CA HIS A 71 -19.48 10.57 7.49
C HIS A 71 -19.64 11.13 6.07
N ASP A 72 -19.49 12.44 5.89
CA ASP A 72 -19.67 13.13 4.61
C ASP A 72 -18.35 13.35 3.87
N GLU A 73 -17.24 12.92 4.47
CA GLU A 73 -15.90 12.99 3.91
C GLU A 73 -15.46 11.62 3.40
N GLU A 74 -14.75 11.60 2.28
CA GLU A 74 -14.04 10.45 1.73
C GLU A 74 -12.61 10.80 1.34
N VAL A 75 -11.77 9.78 1.26
CA VAL A 75 -10.38 9.95 0.83
C VAL A 75 -10.34 10.27 -0.65
N GLY A 76 -9.81 11.43 -0.98
CA GLY A 76 -9.20 11.72 -2.26
C GLY A 76 -7.77 11.18 -2.25
N ALA A 77 -7.54 9.96 -2.70
CA ALA A 77 -6.17 9.50 -2.93
C ALA A 77 -5.79 9.86 -4.37
N ARG A 78 -4.72 10.64 -4.52
CA ARG A 78 -4.17 11.09 -5.81
C ARG A 78 -2.72 10.63 -5.97
N ILE A 79 -2.38 10.28 -7.21
CA ILE A 79 -0.99 10.01 -7.58
C ILE A 79 -0.42 11.27 -8.20
N VAL A 80 0.71 11.71 -7.66
CA VAL A 80 1.41 12.91 -8.11
C VAL A 80 2.50 12.51 -9.11
N GLY A 81 2.62 13.24 -10.23
CA GLY A 81 3.67 13.02 -11.22
C GLY A 81 3.31 12.11 -12.41
N LEU A 82 2.02 11.90 -12.69
CA LEU A 82 1.58 11.36 -13.98
C LEU A 82 1.97 12.34 -15.11
N PRO A 83 2.28 11.85 -16.33
CA PRO A 83 2.51 12.74 -17.48
C PRO A 83 1.32 13.70 -17.70
N GLY A 84 1.61 15.01 -17.76
CA GLY A 84 0.61 16.09 -17.85
C GLY A 84 0.10 16.57 -16.48
N ASP A 85 -1.01 17.31 -16.44
CA ASP A 85 -1.71 17.72 -15.20
C ASP A 85 -2.56 16.58 -14.60
N GLY A 86 -2.18 15.33 -14.88
CA GLY A 86 -3.00 14.16 -14.61
C GLY A 86 -3.11 13.88 -13.12
N THR A 87 -4.26 14.16 -12.53
CA THR A 87 -4.65 13.58 -11.24
C THR A 87 -5.65 12.46 -11.47
N MET A 88 -5.41 11.28 -10.90
CA MET A 88 -6.42 10.21 -10.84
C MET A 88 -6.94 10.07 -9.41
N SER A 89 -8.25 9.84 -9.27
CA SER A 89 -8.82 9.43 -7.98
C SER A 89 -8.64 7.92 -7.85
N ILE A 90 -8.03 7.47 -6.76
CA ILE A 90 -7.82 6.05 -6.47
C ILE A 90 -9.09 5.49 -5.82
N ASP A 91 -9.64 4.45 -6.46
CA ASP A 91 -10.76 3.66 -5.95
C ASP A 91 -10.29 2.34 -5.32
N ASP A 92 -9.13 1.82 -5.73
CA ASP A 92 -8.57 0.56 -5.25
C ASP A 92 -7.06 0.49 -5.47
N VAL A 93 -6.36 -0.30 -4.66
CA VAL A 93 -4.92 -0.53 -4.72
C VAL A 93 -4.65 -2.03 -4.72
N GLY A 94 -3.74 -2.47 -5.58
CA GLY A 94 -3.24 -3.84 -5.60
C GLY A 94 -1.73 -3.88 -5.75
N PHE A 95 -1.16 -5.07 -5.65
CA PHE A 95 0.25 -5.30 -5.92
C PHE A 95 0.44 -6.55 -6.76
N TRP A 96 1.57 -6.60 -7.48
CA TRP A 96 2.04 -7.81 -8.13
C TRP A 96 3.54 -7.94 -7.89
N GLY A 97 3.90 -9.00 -7.18
CA GLY A 97 5.26 -9.27 -6.76
C GLY A 97 6.22 -9.57 -7.91
N PRO A 98 7.50 -9.20 -7.78
CA PRO A 98 8.12 -8.59 -6.61
C PRO A 98 8.02 -7.06 -6.52
N ASP A 99 7.55 -6.39 -7.57
CA ASP A 99 7.92 -4.98 -7.77
C ASP A 99 6.80 -4.01 -8.18
N PHE A 100 5.61 -4.47 -8.55
CA PHE A 100 4.54 -3.58 -9.01
C PHE A 100 3.48 -3.27 -7.96
N ILE A 101 3.09 -2.01 -7.90
CA ILE A 101 1.86 -1.51 -7.28
C ILE A 101 0.92 -1.04 -8.39
N MET A 102 -0.35 -1.38 -8.27
CA MET A 102 -1.40 -1.03 -9.21
C MET A 102 -2.42 -0.15 -8.51
N PHE A 103 -2.68 1.01 -9.08
CA PHE A 103 -3.73 1.91 -8.61
C PHE A 103 -4.85 1.90 -9.63
N LEU A 104 -6.06 1.58 -9.18
CA LEU A 104 -7.25 1.55 -10.00
C LEU A 104 -8.12 2.74 -9.61
N GLY A 105 -8.77 3.33 -10.60
CA GLY A 105 -9.52 4.56 -10.37
C GLY A 105 -10.31 4.99 -11.58
N LYS A 106 -10.72 6.26 -11.55
CA LYS A 106 -11.42 6.92 -12.65
C LYS A 106 -10.73 8.22 -13.04
N ASN A 107 -10.77 8.56 -14.33
CA ASN A 107 -10.36 9.86 -14.83
C ASN A 107 -11.48 10.91 -14.65
N ALA A 108 -11.24 12.15 -15.10
CA ALA A 108 -12.22 13.25 -15.05
C ALA A 108 -13.54 12.94 -15.77
N ASP A 109 -13.51 12.09 -16.82
CA ASP A 109 -14.70 11.66 -17.57
C ASP A 109 -15.42 10.47 -16.92
N GLY A 110 -14.97 10.02 -15.73
CA GLY A 110 -15.52 8.85 -15.04
C GLY A 110 -15.14 7.50 -15.66
N LYS A 111 -14.23 7.47 -16.64
CA LYS A 111 -13.76 6.23 -17.27
C LYS A 111 -12.72 5.52 -16.40
N PRO A 112 -12.73 4.17 -16.36
CA PRO A 112 -11.76 3.42 -15.58
C PRO A 112 -10.35 3.65 -16.09
N VAL A 113 -9.42 3.88 -15.17
CA VAL A 113 -7.99 3.99 -15.43
C VAL A 113 -7.22 3.12 -14.46
N ARG A 114 -6.03 2.67 -14.90
CA ARG A 114 -5.10 1.93 -14.08
C ARG A 114 -3.72 2.54 -14.24
N LEU A 115 -3.10 2.92 -13.14
CA LEU A 115 -1.68 3.23 -13.11
C LEU A 115 -0.91 2.05 -12.53
N ILE A 116 0.21 1.71 -13.18
CA ILE A 116 1.13 0.67 -12.73
C ILE A 116 2.46 1.36 -12.42
N GLN A 117 2.96 1.22 -11.19
CA GLN A 117 4.22 1.80 -10.76
C GLN A 117 5.09 0.77 -10.08
N HIS A 118 6.40 0.92 -10.20
CA HIS A 118 7.35 0.19 -9.37
C HIS A 118 7.21 0.69 -7.91
N TYR A 119 7.24 -0.19 -6.91
CA TYR A 119 7.04 0.16 -5.50
C TYR A 119 8.02 1.25 -5.01
N ALA A 120 9.24 1.27 -5.54
CA ALA A 120 10.26 2.28 -5.20
C ALA A 120 10.01 3.67 -5.82
N GLN A 121 9.01 3.83 -6.69
CA GLN A 121 8.70 5.08 -7.39
C GLN A 121 7.33 5.66 -7.00
N ILE A 122 6.65 5.07 -6.02
CA ILE A 122 5.31 5.50 -5.65
C ILE A 122 5.34 6.85 -4.92
N ASN A 123 4.43 7.74 -5.31
CA ASN A 123 4.12 8.98 -4.60
C ASN A 123 2.61 9.05 -4.44
N VAL A 124 2.13 8.87 -3.21
CA VAL A 124 0.70 8.91 -2.89
C VAL A 124 0.42 10.16 -2.07
N PHE A 125 -0.54 10.96 -2.53
CA PHE A 125 -1.08 12.10 -1.81
C PHE A 125 -2.50 11.78 -1.34
N LEU A 126 -2.75 11.91 -0.04
CA LEU A 126 -4.07 11.72 0.56
C LEU A 126 -4.67 13.09 0.89
N ASP A 127 -5.84 13.37 0.31
CA ASP A 127 -6.65 14.55 0.57
C ASP A 127 -8.06 14.18 1.01
N VAL A 128 -8.79 15.15 1.57
CA VAL A 128 -10.17 14.98 2.00
C VAL A 128 -11.11 15.57 0.96
N ARG A 129 -12.18 14.85 0.61
CA ARG A 129 -13.24 15.32 -0.29
C ARG A 129 -14.61 15.05 0.28
N THR A 130 -15.56 15.92 -0.04
CA THR A 130 -16.97 15.67 0.25
C THR A 130 -17.48 14.55 -0.66
N LYS A 131 -18.19 13.58 -0.06
CA LYS A 131 -18.82 12.49 -0.82
C LYS A 131 -19.93 13.03 -1.73
N PRO A 132 -20.24 12.35 -2.85
CA PRO A 132 -21.48 12.60 -3.59
C PRO A 132 -22.72 12.31 -2.72
N GLU A 133 -23.82 13.01 -2.98
CA GLU A 133 -25.07 12.81 -2.25
C GLU A 133 -25.70 11.43 -2.53
N GLU A 134 -25.50 10.89 -3.74
CA GLU A 134 -26.18 9.66 -4.18
C GLU A 134 -25.62 8.36 -3.57
N ARG A 135 -24.50 8.44 -2.82
CA ARG A 135 -23.84 7.27 -2.23
C ARG A 135 -23.20 7.56 -0.87
N PRO A 136 -22.95 6.53 -0.05
CA PRO A 136 -22.10 6.68 1.12
C PRO A 136 -20.65 7.02 0.71
N ALA A 137 -19.92 7.60 1.66
CA ALA A 137 -18.51 7.91 1.51
C ALA A 137 -17.71 6.63 1.29
N ARG A 138 -16.77 6.63 0.34
CA ARG A 138 -15.89 5.49 0.11
C ARG A 138 -14.86 5.37 1.23
N ARG A 139 -14.60 4.13 1.63
CA ARG A 139 -13.57 3.72 2.60
C ARG A 139 -12.76 2.61 1.96
N ILE A 140 -11.63 2.96 1.37
CA ILE A 140 -10.75 2.03 0.66
C ILE A 140 -9.78 1.37 1.63
N GLY A 141 -9.34 2.06 2.70
CA GLY A 141 -8.39 1.54 3.68
C GLY A 141 -8.87 0.24 4.32
N PHE A 142 -10.16 0.15 4.65
CA PHE A 142 -10.76 -1.06 5.22
C PHE A 142 -10.70 -2.27 4.25
N GLN A 143 -11.04 -2.07 2.98
CA GLN A 143 -10.99 -3.12 1.96
C GLN A 143 -9.57 -3.63 1.76
N LEU A 144 -8.60 -2.71 1.80
CA LEU A 144 -7.19 -3.04 1.70
C LEU A 144 -6.70 -3.82 2.93
N SER A 145 -7.17 -3.52 4.12
CA SER A 145 -6.83 -4.27 5.34
C SER A 145 -7.34 -5.73 5.28
N GLU A 146 -8.53 -5.98 4.74
CA GLU A 146 -8.97 -7.37 4.47
C GLU A 146 -8.08 -8.09 3.44
N MET A 147 -7.56 -7.36 2.44
CA MET A 147 -6.61 -7.92 1.49
C MET A 147 -5.28 -8.25 2.17
N VAL A 148 -4.78 -7.41 3.07
CA VAL A 148 -3.59 -7.67 3.89
C VAL A 148 -3.73 -8.95 4.71
N GLU A 149 -4.91 -9.18 5.31
CA GLU A 149 -5.17 -10.43 6.04
C GLU A 149 -5.10 -11.66 5.13
N LYS A 150 -5.62 -11.57 3.91
CA LYS A 150 -5.59 -12.67 2.93
C LYS A 150 -4.18 -13.00 2.43
N THR A 151 -3.27 -12.03 2.44
CA THR A 151 -1.88 -12.27 2.05
C THR A 151 -1.00 -12.69 3.22
N ASN A 152 -1.50 -12.70 4.47
CA ASN A 152 -0.76 -13.30 5.57
C ASN A 152 -0.51 -14.79 5.27
N PRO A 153 0.74 -15.27 5.27
CA PRO A 153 1.00 -16.69 5.19
C PRO A 153 0.32 -17.38 6.39
N LYS A 154 -0.38 -18.49 6.10
CA LYS A 154 -1.00 -19.34 7.12
C LYS A 154 0.04 -19.97 8.03
#